data_AF-A0A3M2X9W8-F1
#
_entry.id   AF-A0A3M2X9W8-F1
#
_cell.length_a   1.000
_cell.length_b   1.000
_cell.length_c   1.000
_cell.angle_alpha   90.00
_cell.angle_beta   90.00
_cell.angle_gamma   90.00
#
_symmetry.space_group_name_H-M   'P 1'
#
loop_
_entity.id
_entity.type
_entity.pdbx_description
1 polymer ?
#
loop_
_entity_poly.entity_id
_entity_poly.type
_entity_poly.pdbx_seq_one_letter_code
_entity_poly.pdbx_strand_id
1 'polypeptide(L)'
;MGRRKVLWAVIVMMLAGLIMTLFTPLALVIPGVLIFTFGFFGAHSVASSWVGRRATTARGQAASLYLFCYYAGSSVAGTGGGV
;
A
#
# COMPACT_ATOMS: atom_id res chain seq x y z
N MET A 1 19.72 2.45 0.26
CA MET A 1 18.79 2.38 -0.90
C MET A 1 17.75 3.50 -0.76
N GLY A 2 17.54 4.30 -1.81
CA GLY A 2 16.63 5.45 -1.72
C GLY A 2 15.20 5.02 -1.42
N ARG A 3 14.55 5.63 -0.42
CA ARG A 3 13.20 5.30 0.04
C ARG A 3 12.13 5.24 -1.07
N ARG A 4 12.26 6.03 -2.14
CA ARG A 4 11.41 5.94 -3.33
C ARG A 4 11.49 4.55 -3.99
N LYS A 5 12.68 3.97 -4.08
CA LYS A 5 12.89 2.62 -4.63
C LYS A 5 12.26 1.55 -3.72
N VAL A 6 12.34 1.73 -2.39
CA VAL A 6 11.73 0.81 -1.43
C VAL A 6 10.21 0.85 -1.53
N LEU A 7 9.63 2.05 -1.64
CA LEU A 7 8.19 2.26 -1.78
C LEU A 7 7.66 1.62 -3.08
N TRP A 8 8.38 1.78 -4.19
CA TRP A 8 8.05 1.08 -5.43
C TRP A 8 8.20 -0.45 -5.32
N ALA A 9 9.23 -0.94 -4.63
CA ALA A 9 9.43 -2.39 -4.45
C ALA A 9 8.27 -3.04 -3.69
N VAL A 10 7.80 -2.43 -2.59
CA VAL A 10 6.67 -2.95 -1.81
C VAL A 10 5.33 -2.81 -2.54
N ILE A 11 5.15 -1.79 -3.39
CA ILE A 11 3.98 -1.68 -4.28
C ILE A 11 3.97 -2.79 -5.33
N VAL A 12 5.10 -3.05 -6.00
CA VAL A 12 5.20 -4.13 -6.99
C VAL A 12 4.97 -5.49 -6.33
N MET A 13 5.50 -5.70 -5.14
CA MET A 13 5.24 -6.90 -4.34
C MET A 13 3.75 -7.05 -4.03
N MET A 14 3.08 -5.97 -3.60
CA MET A 14 1.64 -5.97 -3.35
C MET A 14 0.83 -6.33 -4.60
N LEU A 15 1.16 -5.74 -5.76
CA LEU A 15 0.50 -6.04 -7.04
C LEU A 15 0.72 -7.50 -7.48
N ALA A 16 1.91 -8.06 -7.26
CA ALA A 16 2.18 -9.46 -7.56
C ALA A 16 1.30 -10.40 -6.72
N GLY A 17 1.14 -10.10 -5.43
CA GLY A 17 0.23 -10.83 -4.54
C GLY A 17 -1.22 -10.75 -5.00
N LEU A 18 -1.69 -9.56 -5.41
CA LEU A 18 -3.04 -9.36 -5.94
C LEU A 18 -3.28 -10.20 -7.20
N ILE A 19 -2.34 -10.22 -8.14
CA ILE A 19 -2.45 -11.02 -9.37
C ILE A 19 -2.52 -12.53 -9.01
N MET A 20 -1.77 -12.98 -8.02
CA MET A 20 -1.85 -14.36 -7.53
C MET A 20 -3.24 -14.70 -6.95
N THR A 21 -3.94 -13.75 -6.33
CA THR A 21 -5.31 -13.97 -5.82
C THR A 21 -6.38 -14.07 -6.90
N LEU A 22 -6.10 -13.61 -8.14
CA LEU A 22 -7.03 -13.76 -9.26
C LEU A 22 -7.11 -15.20 -9.80
N PHE A 23 -6.15 -16.05 -9.46
CA PHE A 23 -6.14 -17.45 -9.90
C PHE A 23 -7.12 -18.30 -9.07
N THR A 24 -7.78 -19.25 -9.73
CA THR A 24 -8.73 -20.19 -9.12
C THR A 24 -8.12 -21.19 -8.11
N PRO A 25 -6.92 -21.77 -8.31
CA PRO A 25 -6.37 -22.75 -7.38
C PRO A 25 -6.04 -22.14 -6.01
N LEU A 26 -6.63 -22.71 -4.95
CA LEU A 26 -6.47 -22.27 -3.56
C LEU A 26 -5.00 -22.21 -3.12
N ALA A 27 -4.17 -23.11 -3.64
CA ALA A 27 -2.73 -23.15 -3.37
C ALA A 27 -1.96 -21.92 -3.88
N LEU A 28 -2.48 -21.20 -4.88
CA LEU A 28 -1.91 -19.93 -5.38
C LEU A 28 -2.50 -18.72 -4.65
N VAL A 29 -3.77 -18.80 -4.24
CA VAL A 29 -4.44 -17.72 -3.50
C VAL A 29 -3.79 -17.50 -2.13
N ILE A 30 -3.51 -18.56 -1.38
CA ILE A 30 -2.90 -18.47 -0.04
C ILE A 30 -1.57 -17.68 -0.04
N PRO A 31 -0.55 -18.05 -0.84
CA PRO A 31 0.69 -17.27 -0.91
C PRO A 31 0.45 -15.87 -1.50
N GLY A 32 -0.51 -15.72 -2.43
CA GLY A 32 -0.91 -14.42 -2.97
C GLY A 32 -1.38 -13.43 -1.89
N VAL A 33 -2.26 -13.88 -0.99
CA VAL A 33 -2.76 -13.08 0.14
C VAL A 33 -1.63 -12.70 1.10
N LEU A 34 -0.71 -13.63 1.39
CA LEU A 34 0.45 -13.35 2.25
C LEU A 34 1.34 -12.26 1.62
N ILE A 35 1.70 -12.41 0.35
CA ILE A 35 2.53 -11.46 -0.39
C ILE A 35 1.86 -10.08 -0.45
N PHE A 36 0.55 -10.06 -0.74
CA PHE A 36 -0.25 -8.83 -0.75
C PHE A 36 -0.19 -8.13 0.61
N THR A 37 -0.39 -8.88 1.69
CA THR A 37 -0.38 -8.35 3.06
C THR A 37 1.00 -7.78 3.43
N PHE A 38 2.09 -8.51 3.14
CA PHE A 38 3.45 -8.02 3.35
C PHE A 38 3.74 -6.73 2.56
N GLY A 39 3.33 -6.69 1.28
CA GLY A 39 3.46 -5.50 0.44
C GLY A 39 2.71 -4.29 1.00
N PHE A 40 1.48 -4.49 1.49
CA PHE A 40 0.67 -3.44 2.10
C PHE A 40 1.30 -2.88 3.38
N PHE A 41 1.69 -3.74 4.33
CA PHE A 41 2.35 -3.30 5.57
C PHE A 41 3.70 -2.63 5.30
N GLY A 42 4.45 -3.13 4.30
CA GLY A 42 5.69 -2.53 3.84
C GLY A 42 5.46 -1.12 3.28
N ALA A 43 4.48 -0.96 2.38
CA ALA A 43 4.12 0.34 1.81
C ALA A 43 3.69 1.34 2.90
N HIS A 44 2.84 0.90 3.83
CA HIS A 44 2.37 1.70 4.95
C HIS A 44 3.52 2.15 5.87
N SER A 45 4.43 1.23 6.19
CA SER A 45 5.60 1.52 7.04
C SER A 45 6.56 2.50 6.38
N VAL A 46 6.84 2.33 5.07
CA VAL A 46 7.72 3.23 4.32
C VAL A 46 7.09 4.61 4.18
N ALA A 47 5.79 4.69 3.90
CA ALA A 47 5.04 5.94 3.81
C ALA A 47 5.03 6.69 5.15
N SER A 48 4.70 5.98 6.24
CA SER A 48 4.66 6.55 7.60
C SER A 48 6.05 7.01 8.08
N SER A 49 7.11 6.24 7.77
CA SER A 49 8.50 6.63 8.04
C SER A 49 8.95 7.84 7.21
N TRP A 50 8.43 8.00 5.99
CA TRP A 50 8.70 9.17 5.15
C TRP A 50 8.05 10.44 5.68
N VAL A 51 6.76 10.38 6.03
CA VAL A 51 6.04 11.50 6.63
C VAL A 51 6.69 11.90 7.96
N GLY A 52 7.05 10.93 8.81
CA GLY A 52 7.68 11.19 10.11
C GLY A 52 9.04 11.88 10.05
N ARG A 53 9.84 11.63 8.99
CA ARG A 53 11.17 12.26 8.82
C ARG A 53 11.18 13.50 7.92
N ARG A 54 10.18 13.69 7.03
CA ARG A 54 10.06 14.89 6.17
C ARG A 54 9.31 16.03 6.87
N ALA A 55 8.48 15.72 7.87
CA ALA A 55 7.77 16.73 8.64
C ALA A 55 8.64 17.31 9.78
N THR A 56 9.62 18.14 9.40
CA THR A 56 10.35 19.02 10.32
C THR A 56 9.59 20.34 10.56
N THR A 57 8.64 20.68 9.69
CA THR A 57 7.71 21.82 9.79
C THR A 57 6.37 21.42 9.16
N ALA A 58 5.24 21.84 9.73
CA ALA A 58 3.87 21.55 9.24
C ALA A 58 3.42 20.06 9.25
N ARG A 59 3.67 19.32 10.35
CA ARG A 59 3.20 17.93 10.56
C ARG A 59 1.69 17.71 10.30
N GLY A 60 0.85 18.67 10.66
CA GLY A 60 -0.61 18.56 10.50
C GLY A 60 -1.05 18.44 9.04
N GLN A 61 -0.44 19.22 8.13
CA GLN A 61 -0.73 19.21 6.70
C GLN A 61 -0.28 17.91 6.01
N ALA A 62 0.85 17.35 6.42
CA ALA A 62 1.34 16.10 5.86
C ALA A 62 0.47 14.89 6.29
N ALA A 63 0.01 14.89 7.54
CA ALA A 63 -0.89 13.85 8.06
C ALA A 63 -2.28 13.92 7.42
N SER A 64 -2.84 15.12 7.26
CA SER A 64 -4.14 15.30 6.60
C SER A 64 -4.09 14.91 5.12
N LEU A 65 -3.00 15.23 4.40
CA LEU A 65 -2.82 14.80 3.01
C LEU A 65 -2.67 13.27 2.89
N TYR A 66 -1.96 12.64 3.83
CA TYR A 66 -1.87 11.18 3.90
C TYR A 66 -3.25 10.55 4.12
N LEU A 67 -4.02 11.05 5.10
CA LEU A 67 -5.37 10.57 5.37
C LEU A 67 -6.30 10.79 4.18
N PHE A 68 -6.25 11.97 3.55
CA PHE A 68 -7.03 12.28 2.37
C PHE A 68 -6.76 11.29 1.26
N CYS A 69 -5.48 11.02 0.93
CA CYS A 69 -5.12 10.03 -0.08
C CYS A 69 -5.54 8.61 0.31
N TYR A 70 -5.41 8.23 1.59
CA TYR A 70 -5.83 6.92 2.10
C TYR A 70 -7.33 6.71 1.96
N TYR A 71 -8.14 7.70 2.35
CA TYR A 71 -9.60 7.67 2.24
C TYR A 71 -10.05 7.76 0.78
N ALA A 72 -9.47 8.64 -0.03
CA ALA A 72 -9.79 8.75 -1.45
C ALA A 72 -9.50 7.45 -2.21
N GLY A 73 -8.34 6.84 -1.94
CA GLY A 73 -7.99 5.53 -2.51
C GLY A 73 -8.95 4.42 -2.07
N SER A 74 -9.32 4.41 -0.78
CA SER A 74 -10.28 3.45 -0.23
C SER A 74 -11.68 3.62 -0.85
N SER A 75 -12.14 4.86 -1.07
CA SER A 75 -13.42 5.12 -1.75
C SER A 75 -13.41 4.65 -3.19
N VAL A 76 -12.36 4.96 -3.98
CA VAL A 76 -12.28 4.52 -5.38
C VAL A 76 -12.19 3.00 -5.49
N ALA A 77 -11.36 2.36 -4.67
CA ALA A 77 -11.23 0.90 -4.65
C ALA A 77 -12.49 0.21 -4.13
N GLY A 78 -13.15 0.76 -3.11
CA GLY A 78 -14.39 0.23 -2.55
C GLY A 78 -15.57 0.35 -3.52
N THR A 79 -15.70 1.48 -4.22
CA THR A 79 -16.71 1.66 -5.27
C THR A 79 -16.40 0.78 -6.48
N GLY A 80 -15.14 0.64 -6.90
CA GLY A 80 -14.76 -0.16 -8.07
C GLY A 80 -14.76 -1.68 -7.84
N GLY A 81 -14.53 -2.16 -6.62
CA GLY A 81 -14.57 -3.59 -6.27
C GLY A 81 -15.93 -4.09 -5.79
N GLY A 82 -16.85 -3.18 -5.46
CA GLY A 82 -18.20 -3.49 -5.02
C GLY A 82 -19.28 -3.43 -6.10
N VAL A 83 -18.95 -2.93 -7.31
CA VAL A 83 -19.83 -2.91 -8.49
C VAL A 83 -19.57 -4.10 -9.41
#